data_AF-A0A353VZF4-F1
#
_entry.id   AF-A0A353VZF4-F1
#
_cell.length_a   1.000
_cell.length_b   1.000
_cell.length_c   1.000
_cell.angle_alpha   90.00
_cell.angle_beta   90.00
_cell.angle_gamma   90.00
#
_symmetry.space_group_name_H-M   'P 1'
#
loop_
_entity.id
_entity.type
_entity.pdbx_description
1 polymer ?
#
loop_
_entity_poly.entity_id
_entity_poly.type
_entity_poly.pdbx_seq_one_letter_code
_entity_poly.pdbx_strand_id
1 'polypeptide(L)' 'MAKATKQIGVRIPVGLLEKIDHLAEIEHRDRSNMIVHILSMYVEGLEAEGKAWKNLER' A
#
# COMPACT_ATOMS: atom_id res chain seq x y z
N MET A 1 0.92 17.83 -13.32
CA MET A 1 -0.46 17.29 -13.41
C MET A 1 -0.59 16.23 -12.32
N ALA A 2 -1.55 16.35 -11.41
CA ALA A 2 -1.77 15.29 -10.42
C ALA A 2 -2.22 14.02 -11.15
N LYS A 3 -1.59 12.87 -10.86
CA LYS A 3 -2.01 11.57 -11.42
C LYS A 3 -3.44 11.27 -10.98
N ALA A 4 -4.23 10.64 -11.85
CA ALA A 4 -5.58 10.21 -11.50
C ALA A 4 -5.53 9.19 -10.35
N THR A 5 -6.20 9.48 -9.24
CA THR A 5 -6.35 8.55 -8.10
C THR A 5 -7.78 8.02 -8.05
N LYS A 6 -7.94 6.77 -7.57
CA LYS A 6 -9.26 6.19 -7.26
C LYS A 6 -9.34 5.94 -5.76
N GLN A 7 -10.46 6.30 -5.15
CA GLN A 7 -10.73 5.97 -3.75
C GLN A 7 -11.27 4.54 -3.67
N ILE A 8 -10.75 3.76 -2.73
CA ILE A 8 -11.18 2.38 -2.47
C ILE A 8 -11.49 2.21 -0.98
N GLY A 9 -12.44 1.33 -0.67
CA GLY A 9 -12.67 0.85 0.70
C GLY A 9 -11.97 -0.49 0.89
N VAL A 10 -11.15 -0.62 1.93
CA VAL A 10 -10.45 -1.87 2.28
C VAL A 10 -10.83 -2.27 3.70
N ARG A 11 -11.16 -3.55 3.91
CA ARG A 11 -11.31 -4.11 5.25
C ARG A 11 -9.93 -4.46 5.78
N ILE A 12 -9.54 -3.83 6.88
CA ILE A 12 -8.22 -4.01 7.49
C ILE A 12 -8.43 -4.46 8.95
N PRO A 13 -7.69 -5.47 9.44
CA PRO A 13 -7.69 -5.81 10.86
C PRO A 13 -7.28 -4.61 11.72
N VAL A 14 -8.00 -4.38 12.83
CA VAL A 14 -7.78 -3.20 13.70
C VAL A 14 -6.32 -3.10 14.14
N GLY A 15 -5.74 -4.18 14.67
CA GLY A 15 -4.35 -4.18 15.13
C GLY A 15 -3.30 -3.99 14.02
N LEU A 16 -3.66 -4.20 12.74
CA LEU A 16 -2.78 -3.84 11.63
C LEU A 16 -2.88 -2.35 11.31
N LEU A 17 -4.09 -1.78 11.34
CA LEU A 17 -4.30 -0.35 11.13
C LEU A 17 -3.59 0.49 12.21
N GLU A 18 -3.67 0.08 13.47
CA GLU A 18 -2.97 0.75 14.58
C GLU A 18 -1.45 0.77 14.39
N LYS A 19 -0.86 -0.32 13.90
CA LYS A 19 0.57 -0.38 13.59
C LYS A 19 0.94 0.56 12.44
N ILE A 20 0.10 0.63 11.41
CA ILE A 20 0.30 1.55 10.28
C ILE A 20 0.21 3.01 10.74
N ASP A 21 -0.74 3.32 11.63
CA ASP A 21 -0.89 4.66 12.20
C ASP A 21 0.36 5.08 12.99
N HIS A 22 0.84 4.18 13.84
CA HIS A 22 2.07 4.44 14.60
C HIS A 22 3.29 4.66 13.70
N LEU A 23 3.43 3.86 12.63
CA LEU A 23 4.50 4.06 11.66
C LEU A 23 4.35 5.39 10.89
N ALA A 24 3.13 5.75 10.53
CA ALA A 24 2.85 7.02 9.85
C ALA A 24 3.23 8.23 10.73
N GLU A 25 2.97 8.16 12.04
CA GLU A 25 3.40 9.17 13.01
C GLU A 25 4.92 9.31 13.06
N ILE A 26 5.66 8.20 13.14
CA ILE A 26 7.12 8.17 13.18
C ILE A 26 7.72 8.76 11.89
N GLU A 27 7.16 8.41 10.74
CA GLU A 27 7.66 8.82 9.42
C GLU A 27 7.16 10.21 8.98
N HIS A 28 6.37 10.89 9.83
CA HIS A 28 5.72 12.18 9.54
C HIS A 28 4.90 12.14 8.23
N ARG A 29 4.15 11.06 8.02
CA ARG A 29 3.27 10.85 6.86
C ARG A 29 1.81 10.75 7.30
N ASP A 30 0.88 11.07 6.40
CA ASP A 30 -0.50 10.68 6.62
C ASP A 30 -0.69 9.17 6.41
N ARG A 31 -1.70 8.61 7.10
CA ARG A 31 -2.06 7.19 7.03
C ARG A 31 -2.20 6.69 5.59
N SER A 32 -2.88 7.44 4.72
CA SER A 32 -3.14 7.00 3.35
C SER A 32 -1.84 6.88 2.55
N ASN A 33 -0.96 7.87 2.66
CA ASN A 33 0.36 7.83 2.03
C ASN A 33 1.23 6.71 2.61
N MET A 34 1.13 6.42 3.91
CA MET A 34 1.85 5.28 4.51
C MET A 34 1.34 3.94 3.99
N ILE A 35 0.02 3.76 3.87
CA ILE A 35 -0.58 2.55 3.28
C ILE A 35 -0.10 2.38 1.83
N VAL A 36 -0.17 3.45 1.03
CA VAL A 36 0.27 3.42 -0.37
C VAL A 36 1.76 3.07 -0.45
N HIS A 37 2.60 3.67 0.40
CA HIS A 37 4.03 3.39 0.43
C HIS A 37 4.35 1.92 0.74
N ILE A 38 3.70 1.35 1.76
CA ILE A 38 3.85 -0.07 2.13
C ILE A 38 3.42 -0.98 0.97
N LEU A 39 2.29 -0.69 0.34
CA LEU A 39 1.80 -1.45 -0.80
C LEU A 39 2.75 -1.36 -2.00
N SER A 40 3.28 -0.18 -2.31
CA SER A 40 4.26 0.00 -3.38
C SER A 40 5.51 -0.83 -3.13
N MET A 41 6.10 -0.76 -1.93
CA MET A 41 7.28 -1.56 -1.59
C MET A 41 7.04 -3.06 -1.73
N TYR A 42 5.86 -3.53 -1.31
CA TYR A 42 5.50 -4.93 -1.45
C TYR A 42 5.37 -5.35 -2.92
N VAL A 43 4.68 -4.55 -3.73
CA VAL A 43 4.51 -4.81 -5.17
C VAL A 43 5.85 -4.80 -5.90
N GLU A 44 6.69 -3.79 -5.66
CA GLU A 44 8.03 -3.68 -6.24
C GLU A 44 8.91 -4.88 -5.85
N GLY A 45 8.83 -5.34 -4.60
CA GLY A 45 9.51 -6.55 -4.15
C GLY A 45 9.06 -7.81 -4.90
N LEU A 46 7.74 -7.98 -5.10
CA LEU A 46 7.22 -9.11 -5.87
C LEU A 46 7.64 -9.07 -7.34
N GLU A 47 7.68 -7.88 -7.95
CA GLU A 47 8.15 -7.70 -9.33
C GLU A 47 9.65 -8.05 -9.46
N ALA A 48 10.47 -7.64 -8.49
CA ALA A 48 11.89 -7.98 -8.43
C ALA A 48 12.13 -9.49 -8.29
N GLU A 49 11.25 -10.21 -7.58
CA GLU A 49 11.29 -11.67 -7.45
C GLU A 49 10.82 -12.42 -8.71
N GLY A 50 10.45 -11.71 -9.78
CA GLY A 50 9.98 -12.32 -11.02
C GLY A 50 8.61 -12.98 -10.90
N LYS A 51 7.85 -12.69 -9.84
CA LYS A 51 6.44 -13.07 -9.69
C LYS A 51 5.58 -12.16 -10.58
N ALA A 52 5.77 -12.32 -11.89
CA ALA A 52 5.11 -11.50 -12.91
C ALA A 52 3.58 -11.67 -12.81
N TRP A 53 2.88 -10.55 -12.88
CA TRP A 53 1.42 -10.37 -12.86
C TRP A 53 0.68 -10.98 -14.08
N LYS A 54 1.14 -12.12 -14.62
CA LYS A 54 0.61 -12.70 -15.87
C LYS A 54 -0.80 -13.32 -15.77
N ASN A 55 -1.53 -13.18 -14.66
CA ASN A 55 -2.79 -13.89 -14.45
C ASN A 55 -3.99 -13.05 -13.93
N LEU A 56 -3.94 -11.72 -13.98
CA LEU A 56 -5.10 -10.90 -13.52
C LEU A 56 -6.16 -10.59 -14.59
N GLU A 57 -6.03 -11.12 -15.82
CA GLU A 57 -7.02 -10.97 -16.90
C GLU A 57 -7.72 -12.29 -17.27
N ARG A 58 -8.02 -13.17 -16.31
CA ARG A 58 -8.88 -14.35 -16.54
C ARG A 58 -10.21 -14.24 -15.80
#